data_AF-H6UEF0-F1
#
_entry.id   AF-H6UEF0-F1
#
_cell.length_a   1.000
_cell.length_b   1.000
_cell.length_c   1.000
_cell.angle_alpha   90.00
_cell.angle_beta   90.00
_cell.angle_gamma   90.00
#
_symmetry.space_group_name_H-M   'P 1'
#
loop_
_entity.id
_entity.type
_entity.pdbx_description
1 polymer ?
#
loop_
_entity_poly.entity_id
_entity_poly.type
_entity_poly.pdbx_seq_one_letter_code
_entity_poly.pdbx_strand_id
1 'polypeptide(L)'
;FGPKLGAKKRPEQMDFQRQGFDADAIARFVADQTEVHVRVIRPPNYTAPVVIGLFVALLLGMLYMKRNSLDFLFNRTMWGIVCLAITFIFMSGQMWNHIRGPPFMITNPQTKEPSFIHGSTQFQLIAETYIVGFLYAVIAIGFIAVNEAADATSSHDKKQGTKKSSNPLSLFNVPANTLAIIGLVCICVFFSFLLS
;
A
#
# COMPACT_ATOMS: atom_id res chain seq x y z
N PHE A 1 -13.58 59.22 15.92
CA PHE A 1 -13.74 58.59 14.59
C PHE A 1 -13.34 57.13 14.69
N GLY A 2 -14.28 56.24 15.05
CA GLY A 2 -14.04 54.80 15.03
C GLY A 2 -14.19 54.27 13.60
N PRO A 3 -13.48 53.19 13.20
CA PRO A 3 -13.65 52.61 11.88
C PRO A 3 -15.09 52.12 11.74
N LYS A 4 -15.79 52.59 10.71
CA LYS A 4 -17.14 52.09 10.39
C LYS A 4 -17.00 50.61 10.02
N LEU A 5 -17.63 49.72 10.79
CA LEU A 5 -17.76 48.32 10.41
C LEU A 5 -18.46 48.27 9.04
N GLY A 6 -17.70 47.95 8.00
CA GLY A 6 -18.22 47.70 6.66
C GLY A 6 -19.23 46.56 6.71
N ALA A 7 -20.27 46.65 5.89
CA ALA A 7 -21.33 45.64 5.79
C ALA A 7 -20.72 44.24 5.65
N LYS A 8 -21.26 43.28 6.41
CA LYS A 8 -20.81 41.89 6.46
C LYS A 8 -20.75 41.33 5.03
N LYS A 9 -19.54 41.09 4.50
CA LYS A 9 -19.32 40.40 3.22
C LYS A 9 -20.10 39.08 3.25
N ARG A 10 -20.76 38.70 2.14
CA ARG A 10 -21.47 37.42 2.07
C ARG A 10 -20.48 36.30 2.44
N PRO A 11 -20.89 35.32 3.27
CA PRO A 11 -20.00 34.23 3.63
C PRO A 11 -19.66 33.43 2.36
N GLU A 12 -18.44 33.57 1.87
CA GLU A 12 -17.93 32.65 0.86
C GLU A 12 -17.73 31.28 1.52
N GLN A 13 -18.27 30.25 0.89
CA GLN A 13 -18.07 28.87 1.34
C GLN A 13 -16.74 28.38 0.80
N MET A 14 -15.87 27.92 1.70
CA MET A 14 -14.63 27.27 1.32
C MET A 14 -14.95 25.94 0.64
N ASP A 15 -14.48 25.76 -0.60
CA ASP A 15 -14.58 24.48 -1.29
C ASP A 15 -13.51 23.52 -0.76
N PHE A 16 -13.89 22.73 0.25
CA PHE A 16 -13.03 21.74 0.91
C PHE A 16 -12.53 20.65 -0.05
N GLN A 17 -13.22 20.40 -1.16
CA GLN A 17 -12.80 19.41 -2.14
C GLN A 17 -11.63 19.92 -3.00
N ARG A 18 -11.57 21.24 -3.23
CA ARG A 18 -10.53 21.89 -4.04
C ARG A 18 -9.34 22.42 -3.23
N GLN A 19 -9.61 23.00 -2.06
CA GLN A 19 -8.57 23.62 -1.22
C GLN A 19 -8.00 22.67 -0.16
N GLY A 20 -8.67 21.55 0.11
CA GLY A 20 -8.27 20.57 1.11
C GLY A 20 -8.66 20.95 2.54
N PHE A 21 -8.48 20.01 3.47
CA PHE A 21 -8.84 20.15 4.89
C PHE A 21 -7.67 20.59 5.78
N ASP A 22 -6.52 20.93 5.20
CA ASP A 22 -5.33 21.29 5.99
C ASP A 22 -5.51 22.65 6.69
N ALA A 23 -4.96 22.78 7.89
CA ALA A 23 -5.04 24.02 8.68
C ALA A 23 -4.39 25.21 7.95
N ASP A 24 -3.37 24.95 7.13
CA ASP A 24 -2.72 25.95 6.28
C ASP A 24 -3.63 26.43 5.14
N ALA A 25 -4.48 25.56 4.59
CA ALA A 25 -5.44 25.93 3.54
C ALA A 25 -6.54 26.82 4.11
N ILE A 26 -7.03 26.49 5.30
CA ILE A 26 -8.01 27.31 6.03
C ILE A 26 -7.40 28.65 6.43
N ALA A 27 -6.16 28.67 6.94
CA ALA A 27 -5.47 29.91 7.31
C ALA A 27 -5.23 30.83 6.10
N ARG A 28 -4.92 30.26 4.92
CA ARG A 28 -4.82 31.02 3.66
C ARG A 28 -6.17 31.57 3.21
N PHE A 29 -7.23 30.76 3.26
CA PHE A 29 -8.59 31.22 2.95
C PHE A 29 -9.02 32.38 3.87
N VAL A 30 -8.72 32.28 5.18
CA VAL A 30 -9.00 33.36 6.15
C VAL A 30 -8.17 34.60 5.84
N ALA A 31 -6.88 34.45 5.52
CA ALA A 31 -6.02 35.57 5.15
C ALA A 31 -6.48 36.26 3.86
N ASP A 32 -6.90 35.51 2.84
CA ASP A 32 -7.39 36.05 1.57
C ASP A 32 -8.72 36.81 1.73
N GLN A 33 -9.56 36.39 2.69
CA GLN A 33 -10.89 36.99 2.90
C GLN A 33 -10.91 38.13 3.92
N THR A 34 -10.01 38.09 4.91
CA THR A 34 -10.05 39.00 6.07
C THR A 34 -8.76 39.81 6.26
N GLU A 35 -7.74 39.61 5.41
CA GLU A 35 -6.39 40.19 5.54
C GLU A 35 -5.69 39.86 6.88
N VAL A 36 -6.26 38.97 7.68
CA VAL A 36 -5.70 38.52 8.95
C VAL A 36 -4.80 37.30 8.71
N HIS A 37 -3.50 37.48 8.90
CA HIS A 37 -2.53 36.40 8.81
C HIS A 37 -2.53 35.52 10.06
N VAL A 38 -3.14 34.33 9.97
CA VAL A 38 -3.09 33.32 11.03
C VAL A 38 -1.83 32.47 10.86
N ARG A 39 -0.96 32.43 11.88
CA ARG A 39 0.22 31.56 11.89
C ARG A 39 -0.16 30.17 12.38
N VAL A 40 -0.15 29.18 11.49
CA VAL A 40 -0.36 27.78 11.84
C VAL A 40 0.94 27.20 12.36
N ILE A 41 0.96 26.82 13.64
CA ILE A 41 2.10 26.16 14.27
C ILE A 41 1.76 24.68 14.40
N ARG A 42 2.45 23.84 13.64
CA ARG A 42 2.31 22.38 13.76
C ARG A 42 3.14 21.93 14.96
N PRO A 43 2.56 21.26 15.97
CA PRO A 43 3.36 20.72 17.07
C PRO A 43 4.38 19.71 16.52
N PRO A 44 5.61 19.67 17.04
CA PRO A 44 6.60 18.70 16.60
C PRO A 44 6.06 17.28 16.74
N ASN A 45 6.06 16.52 15.63
CA ASN A 45 5.62 15.14 15.62
C ASN A 45 6.71 14.26 16.24
N TYR A 46 6.57 13.96 17.54
CA TYR A 46 7.46 13.04 18.26
C TYR A 46 7.17 11.57 17.98
N THR A 47 5.99 11.24 17.43
CA THR A 47 5.63 9.86 17.08
C THR A 47 6.54 9.32 15.98
N ALA A 48 6.84 10.12 14.96
CA ALA A 48 7.71 9.73 13.85
C ALA A 48 9.12 9.31 14.32
N PRO A 49 9.89 10.12 15.07
CA PRO A 49 11.22 9.71 15.55
C PRO A 49 11.17 8.55 16.54
N VAL A 50 10.13 8.44 17.37
CA VAL A 50 9.97 7.30 18.30
C VAL A 50 9.75 5.99 17.52
N VAL A 51 8.88 6.00 16.51
CA VAL A 51 8.63 4.81 15.68
C VAL A 51 9.87 4.43 14.88
N ILE A 52 10.60 5.41 14.31
CA ILE A 52 11.86 5.16 13.61
C ILE A 52 12.89 4.57 14.57
N GLY A 53 13.05 5.16 15.76
CA GLY A 53 13.98 4.67 16.78
C GLY A 53 13.66 3.24 17.22
N LEU A 54 12.37 2.93 17.44
CA LEU A 54 11.92 1.57 17.75
C LEU A 54 12.21 0.59 16.62
N PHE A 55 11.95 0.99 15.36
CA PHE A 55 12.21 0.15 14.19
C PHE A 55 13.69 -0.16 14.04
N VAL A 56 14.56 0.85 14.19
CA VAL A 56 16.02 0.67 14.18
C VAL A 56 16.48 -0.21 15.33
N ALA A 57 15.95 -0.01 16.54
CA ALA A 57 16.29 -0.83 17.70
C ALA A 57 15.88 -2.30 17.51
N LEU A 58 14.71 -2.57 16.92
CA LEU A 58 14.24 -3.93 16.60
C LEU A 58 15.12 -4.58 15.51
N LEU A 59 15.46 -3.85 14.45
CA LEU A 59 16.34 -4.36 13.41
C LEU A 59 17.74 -4.69 13.96
N LEU A 60 18.32 -3.77 14.75
CA LEU A 60 19.62 -3.98 15.38
C LEU A 60 19.57 -5.11 16.42
N GLY A 61 18.50 -5.21 17.20
CA GLY A 61 18.29 -6.29 18.16
C GLY A 61 18.16 -7.65 17.48
N MET A 62 17.39 -7.73 16.39
CA MET A 62 17.27 -8.95 15.58
C MET A 62 18.62 -9.33 14.95
N LEU A 63 19.36 -8.36 14.41
CA LEU A 63 20.70 -8.58 13.85
C LEU A 63 21.70 -9.03 14.92
N TYR A 64 21.63 -8.46 16.12
CA TYR A 64 22.49 -8.81 17.26
C TYR A 64 22.21 -10.24 17.75
N MET A 65 20.94 -10.61 17.94
CA MET A 65 20.55 -11.96 18.37
C MET A 65 20.89 -13.02 17.31
N LYS A 66 20.77 -12.67 16.02
CA LYS A 66 21.11 -13.57 14.90
C LYS A 66 22.53 -13.39 14.35
N ARG A 67 23.44 -12.75 15.10
CA ARG A 67 24.83 -12.50 14.66
C ARG A 67 25.57 -13.76 14.18
N ASN A 68 25.22 -14.92 14.72
CA ASN A 68 25.83 -16.21 14.35
C ASN A 68 25.13 -16.93 13.16
N SER A 69 23.98 -16.43 12.68
CA SER A 69 23.19 -16.99 11.58
C SER A 69 22.80 -15.89 10.58
N LEU A 70 23.81 -15.23 10.00
CA LEU A 70 23.63 -14.21 8.96
C LEU A 70 23.19 -14.80 7.61
N ASP A 71 23.05 -16.12 7.49
CA ASP A 71 22.60 -16.82 6.26
C ASP A 71 21.26 -16.27 5.72
N PHE A 72 20.41 -15.75 6.61
CA PHE A 72 19.15 -15.09 6.22
C PHE A 72 19.38 -13.82 5.38
N LEU A 73 20.39 -13.00 5.74
CA LEU A 73 20.74 -11.77 5.04
C LEU A 73 21.47 -12.03 3.72
N PHE A 74 22.13 -13.18 3.56
CA PHE A 74 22.78 -13.54 2.30
C PHE A 74 21.87 -14.32 1.34
N ASN A 75 20.68 -14.73 1.78
CA ASN A 75 19.73 -15.46 0.94
C ASN A 75 19.08 -14.53 -0.11
N ARG A 76 19.41 -14.73 -1.39
CA ARG A 76 18.83 -13.96 -2.52
C ARG A 76 17.30 -14.06 -2.57
N THR A 77 16.71 -15.19 -2.16
CA THR A 77 15.26 -15.40 -2.15
C THR A 77 14.56 -14.48 -1.15
N MET A 78 15.17 -14.25 0.03
CA MET A 78 14.65 -13.32 1.02
C MET A 78 14.57 -11.89 0.47
N TRP A 79 15.65 -11.44 -0.18
CA TRP A 79 15.67 -10.13 -0.85
C TRP A 79 14.66 -10.04 -1.99
N GLY A 80 14.46 -11.13 -2.74
CA GLY A 80 13.41 -11.22 -3.76
C GLY A 80 12.01 -10.97 -3.18
N ILE A 81 11.68 -11.62 -2.06
CA ILE A 81 10.40 -11.42 -1.36
C ILE A 81 10.24 -9.98 -0.87
N VAL A 82 11.30 -9.40 -0.29
CA VAL A 82 11.28 -8.01 0.18
C VAL A 82 11.06 -7.04 -0.98
N CYS A 83 11.77 -7.22 -2.10
CA CYS A 83 11.59 -6.40 -3.30
C CYS A 83 10.16 -6.50 -3.87
N LEU A 84 9.58 -7.71 -3.89
CA LEU A 84 8.18 -7.90 -4.31
C LEU A 84 7.21 -7.18 -3.36
N ALA A 85 7.40 -7.31 -2.05
CA ALA A 85 6.55 -6.65 -1.06
C ALA A 85 6.57 -5.13 -1.23
N ILE A 86 7.76 -4.54 -1.40
CA ILE A 86 7.92 -3.10 -1.66
C ILE A 86 7.20 -2.69 -2.96
N THR A 87 7.33 -3.49 -4.01
CA THR A 87 6.68 -3.23 -5.31
C THR A 87 5.16 -3.19 -5.17
N PHE A 88 4.54 -4.12 -4.43
CA PHE A 88 3.09 -4.11 -4.23
C PHE A 88 2.61 -2.93 -3.39
N ILE A 89 3.37 -2.53 -2.37
CA ILE A 89 3.07 -1.34 -1.54
C ILE A 89 3.05 -0.09 -2.42
N PHE A 90 4.02 0.08 -3.31
CA PHE A 90 4.08 1.26 -4.17
C PHE A 90 3.05 1.23 -5.31
N MET A 91 2.79 0.06 -5.90
CA MET A 91 1.82 -0.09 -7.00
C MET A 91 0.36 0.05 -6.56
N SER A 92 0.03 -0.28 -5.30
CA SER A 92 -1.36 -0.23 -4.78
C SER A 92 -1.89 1.18 -4.48
N GLY A 93 -1.05 2.23 -4.55
CA GLY A 93 -1.47 3.60 -4.32
C GLY A 93 -1.26 4.12 -2.88
N GLN A 94 -0.41 3.48 -2.08
CA GLN A 94 -0.14 3.91 -0.69
C GLN A 94 0.39 5.35 -0.58
N MET A 95 1.09 5.84 -1.62
CA MET A 95 1.53 7.24 -1.65
C MET A 95 0.35 8.22 -1.77
N TRP A 96 -0.70 7.85 -2.50
CA TRP A 96 -1.91 8.68 -2.60
C TRP A 96 -2.59 8.78 -1.22
N ASN A 97 -2.68 7.67 -0.50
CA ASN A 97 -3.19 7.63 0.88
C ASN A 97 -2.35 8.53 1.81
N HIS A 98 -1.02 8.48 1.70
CA HIS A 98 -0.13 9.28 2.54
C HIS A 98 -0.27 10.78 2.29
N ILE A 99 -0.48 11.21 1.04
CA ILE A 99 -0.59 12.64 0.70
C ILE A 99 -1.98 13.18 1.06
N ARG A 100 -3.05 12.46 0.73
CA ARG A 100 -4.42 12.97 0.86
C ARG A 100 -5.14 12.56 2.13
N GLY A 101 -4.71 11.50 2.81
CA GLY A 101 -5.34 11.02 4.04
C GLY A 101 -6.85 10.75 3.92
N PRO A 102 -7.30 9.97 2.91
CA PRO A 102 -8.72 9.61 2.77
C PRO A 102 -9.24 8.85 4.01
N PRO A 103 -10.57 8.83 4.26
CA PRO A 103 -11.16 7.94 5.23
C PRO A 103 -11.00 6.46 4.81
N PHE A 104 -11.03 5.55 5.78
CA PHE A 104 -10.88 4.11 5.52
C PHE A 104 -12.07 3.53 4.75
N MET A 105 -13.29 3.95 5.10
CA MET A 105 -14.54 3.58 4.44
C MET A 105 -15.48 4.79 4.46
N ILE A 106 -16.41 4.84 3.51
CA ILE A 106 -17.46 5.87 3.48
C ILE A 106 -18.81 5.16 3.55
N THR A 107 -19.66 5.58 4.50
CA THR A 107 -21.03 5.09 4.58
C THR A 107 -21.93 5.92 3.68
N ASN A 108 -22.76 5.27 2.87
CA ASN A 108 -23.71 5.99 2.02
C ASN A 108 -24.74 6.72 2.90
N PRO A 109 -24.93 8.06 2.75
CA PRO A 109 -25.86 8.83 3.59
C PRO A 109 -27.32 8.37 3.51
N GLN A 110 -27.72 7.73 2.41
CA GLN A 110 -29.11 7.30 2.18
C GLN A 110 -29.37 5.86 2.64
N THR A 111 -28.43 4.94 2.43
CA THR A 111 -28.62 3.51 2.76
C THR A 111 -27.90 3.09 4.05
N LYS A 112 -27.03 3.94 4.62
CA LYS A 112 -26.15 3.65 5.78
C LYS A 112 -25.23 2.43 5.60
N GLU A 113 -25.13 1.89 4.40
CA GLU A 113 -24.26 0.76 4.10
C GLU A 113 -22.80 1.23 3.98
N PRO A 114 -21.83 0.46 4.51
CA PRO A 114 -20.42 0.77 4.37
C PRO A 114 -19.95 0.47 2.93
N SER A 115 -19.51 1.50 2.20
CA SER A 115 -18.89 1.34 0.89
C SER A 115 -17.38 1.28 1.04
N PHE A 116 -16.79 0.16 0.62
CA PHE A 116 -15.35 -0.05 0.59
C PHE A 116 -14.70 0.41 -0.71
N ILE A 117 -15.51 0.65 -1.75
CA ILE A 117 -15.08 1.14 -3.06
C ILE A 117 -15.83 2.44 -3.35
N HIS A 118 -15.12 3.45 -3.85
CA HIS A 118 -15.62 4.75 -4.19
C HIS A 118 -15.85 4.85 -5.70
N GLY A 119 -17.02 5.37 -6.09
CA GLY A 119 -17.42 5.41 -7.51
C GLY A 119 -16.74 6.51 -8.35
N SER A 120 -15.94 7.39 -7.75
CA SER A 120 -15.20 8.45 -8.46
C SER A 120 -13.81 7.98 -8.85
N THR A 121 -13.38 8.27 -10.08
CA THR A 121 -12.05 7.92 -10.59
C THR A 121 -10.91 8.76 -10.02
N GLN A 122 -11.23 9.88 -9.36
CA GLN A 122 -10.24 10.81 -8.78
C GLN A 122 -9.99 10.57 -7.29
N PHE A 123 -10.79 9.72 -6.65
CA PHE A 123 -10.76 9.50 -5.21
C PHE A 123 -10.65 8.01 -4.91
N GLN A 124 -9.81 7.68 -3.93
CA GLN A 124 -9.48 6.32 -3.55
C GLN A 124 -9.68 6.16 -2.04
N LEU A 125 -10.17 5.00 -1.60
CA LEU A 125 -10.26 4.69 -0.17
C LEU A 125 -9.05 3.89 0.29
N ILE A 126 -8.72 3.98 1.58
CA ILE A 126 -7.64 3.16 2.14
C ILE A 126 -7.96 1.66 1.97
N ALA A 127 -9.22 1.26 2.18
CA ALA A 127 -9.67 -0.10 1.96
C ALA A 127 -9.42 -0.60 0.53
N GLU A 128 -9.68 0.22 -0.50
CA GLU A 128 -9.42 -0.11 -1.90
C GLU A 128 -7.95 -0.43 -2.14
N THR A 129 -7.04 0.37 -1.58
CA THR A 129 -5.61 0.17 -1.78
C THR A 129 -5.14 -1.18 -1.24
N TYR A 130 -5.69 -1.64 -0.12
CA TYR A 130 -5.37 -2.96 0.42
C TYR A 130 -5.94 -4.10 -0.43
N ILE A 131 -7.17 -3.94 -0.93
CA ILE A 131 -7.80 -4.92 -1.82
C ILE A 131 -6.99 -5.06 -3.11
N VAL A 132 -6.64 -3.95 -3.76
CA VAL A 132 -5.84 -3.92 -5.00
C VAL A 132 -4.45 -4.50 -4.77
N GLY A 133 -3.78 -4.10 -3.67
CA GLY A 133 -2.47 -4.63 -3.32
C GLY A 133 -2.48 -6.15 -3.10
N PHE A 134 -3.52 -6.67 -2.44
CA PHE A 134 -3.71 -8.10 -2.26
C PHE A 134 -3.94 -8.83 -3.59
N LEU A 135 -4.81 -8.30 -4.47
CA LEU A 135 -5.07 -8.88 -5.78
C LEU A 135 -3.77 -8.97 -6.62
N TYR A 136 -2.96 -7.91 -6.64
CA TYR A 136 -1.66 -7.94 -7.32
C TYR A 136 -0.70 -8.98 -6.75
N ALA A 137 -0.65 -9.13 -5.42
CA ALA A 137 0.19 -10.14 -4.79
C ALA A 137 -0.22 -11.57 -5.17
N VAL A 138 -1.53 -11.86 -5.15
CA VAL A 138 -2.05 -13.19 -5.50
C VAL A 138 -1.81 -13.52 -6.97
N ILE A 139 -2.02 -12.57 -7.88
CA ILE A 139 -1.74 -12.76 -9.32
C ILE A 139 -0.24 -13.03 -9.54
N ALA A 140 0.63 -12.25 -8.91
CA ALA A 140 2.08 -12.44 -9.02
C ALA A 140 2.54 -13.80 -8.48
N ILE A 141 1.99 -14.25 -7.35
CA ILE A 141 2.24 -15.59 -6.81
C ILE A 141 1.75 -16.67 -7.79
N GLY A 142 0.60 -16.47 -8.43
CA GLY A 142 0.10 -17.35 -9.48
C GLY A 142 1.09 -17.50 -10.64
N PHE A 143 1.66 -16.39 -11.12
CA PHE A 143 2.70 -16.42 -12.16
C PHE A 143 3.98 -17.13 -11.71
N ILE A 144 4.42 -16.89 -10.47
CA ILE A 144 5.59 -17.58 -9.90
C ILE A 144 5.35 -19.09 -9.85
N ALA A 145 4.16 -19.52 -9.41
CA ALA A 145 3.80 -20.94 -9.33
C ALA A 145 3.77 -21.62 -10.70
N VAL A 146 3.24 -20.96 -11.74
CA VAL A 146 3.24 -21.50 -13.11
C VAL A 146 4.66 -21.60 -13.66
N ASN A 147 5.50 -20.58 -13.44
CA ASN A 147 6.88 -20.59 -13.91
C ASN A 147 7.70 -21.70 -13.23
N GLU A 148 7.50 -21.89 -11.91
CA GLU A 148 8.16 -22.97 -11.18
C GLU A 148 7.69 -24.35 -11.62
N ALA A 149 6.39 -24.52 -11.92
CA ALA A 149 5.88 -25.77 -12.48
C ALA A 149 6.48 -26.08 -13.86
N ALA A 150 6.66 -25.06 -14.72
CA ALA A 150 7.31 -25.21 -16.02
C ALA A 150 8.78 -25.64 -15.87
N ASP A 151 9.52 -25.01 -14.96
CA ASP A 151 10.90 -25.38 -14.63
C ASP A 151 11.00 -26.80 -14.07
N ALA A 152 10.07 -27.20 -13.19
CA ALA A 152 10.02 -28.56 -12.62
C ALA A 152 9.77 -29.63 -13.69
N THR A 153 8.92 -29.35 -14.68
CA THR A 153 8.62 -30.26 -15.79
C THR A 153 9.84 -30.39 -16.72
N SER A 154 10.48 -29.28 -17.08
CA SER A 154 11.69 -29.28 -17.91
C SER A 154 12.90 -29.97 -17.24
N SER A 155 12.96 -29.94 -15.91
CA SER A 155 14.00 -30.61 -15.12
C SER A 155 13.69 -32.09 -14.86
N HIS A 156 12.44 -32.53 -14.97
CA HIS A 156 12.09 -33.95 -15.04
C HIS A 156 12.57 -34.58 -16.36
N ASP A 157 12.49 -33.84 -17.48
CA ASP A 157 13.10 -34.23 -18.76
C ASP A 157 14.64 -34.17 -18.73
N LYS A 158 15.23 -33.23 -17.99
CA LYS A 158 16.70 -33.09 -17.85
C LYS A 158 17.33 -33.95 -16.75
N LYS A 159 16.57 -34.67 -15.93
CA LYS A 159 17.09 -35.57 -14.86
C LYS A 159 17.62 -36.91 -15.39
N GLN A 160 18.41 -36.83 -16.46
CA GLN A 160 19.62 -37.62 -16.64
C GLN A 160 20.89 -36.85 -16.20
N GLY A 161 20.81 -35.57 -15.80
CA GLY A 161 21.96 -34.77 -15.37
C GLY A 161 21.63 -33.66 -14.38
N THR A 162 21.88 -33.92 -13.10
CA THR A 162 22.26 -32.96 -12.03
C THR A 162 21.85 -31.48 -12.15
N LYS A 163 20.86 -31.05 -11.34
CA LYS A 163 20.89 -29.85 -10.47
C LYS A 163 19.55 -29.70 -9.74
N LYS A 164 19.56 -29.93 -8.43
CA LYS A 164 18.41 -29.70 -7.54
C LYS A 164 18.39 -28.21 -7.18
N SER A 165 17.62 -27.42 -7.93
CA SER A 165 17.40 -26.01 -7.61
C SER A 165 16.62 -25.92 -6.30
N SER A 166 17.21 -25.32 -5.28
CA SER A 166 16.57 -25.03 -4.00
C SER A 166 15.61 -23.85 -4.19
N ASN A 167 14.40 -24.15 -4.66
CA ASN A 167 13.38 -23.16 -4.97
C ASN A 167 12.48 -22.87 -3.75
N PRO A 168 11.97 -21.62 -3.63
CA PRO A 168 11.26 -21.13 -2.46
C PRO A 168 10.02 -21.94 -2.07
N LEU A 169 9.39 -22.63 -3.02
CA LEU A 169 8.12 -23.31 -2.81
C LEU A 169 8.22 -24.83 -2.62
N SER A 170 9.43 -25.37 -2.41
CA SER A 170 9.58 -26.77 -1.96
C SER A 170 8.95 -27.04 -0.57
N LEU A 171 8.38 -26.01 0.07
CA LEU A 171 7.54 -26.10 1.26
C LEU A 171 6.22 -26.83 0.97
N PHE A 172 5.69 -26.71 -0.24
CA PHE A 172 4.49 -27.41 -0.66
C PHE A 172 4.90 -28.58 -1.54
N ASN A 173 4.89 -29.79 -0.97
CA ASN A 173 5.16 -31.04 -1.69
C ASN A 173 4.00 -31.38 -2.66
N VAL A 174 3.74 -30.48 -3.61
CA VAL A 174 2.63 -30.53 -4.56
C VAL A 174 3.20 -30.94 -5.92
N PRO A 175 2.58 -31.90 -6.62
CA PRO A 175 3.05 -32.31 -7.95
C PRO A 175 2.96 -31.14 -8.94
N ALA A 176 3.93 -31.06 -9.86
CA ALA A 176 4.10 -29.93 -10.79
C ALA A 176 2.83 -29.60 -11.60
N ASN A 177 2.09 -30.64 -12.04
CA ASN A 177 0.84 -30.46 -12.77
C ASN A 177 -0.23 -29.78 -11.91
N THR A 178 -0.33 -30.13 -10.63
CA THR A 178 -1.28 -29.51 -9.70
C THR A 178 -0.86 -28.07 -9.38
N LEU A 179 0.44 -27.80 -9.24
CA LEU A 179 0.95 -26.44 -9.03
C LEU A 179 0.65 -25.53 -10.24
N ALA A 180 0.82 -26.03 -11.46
CA ALA A 180 0.47 -25.30 -12.69
C ALA A 180 -1.04 -25.00 -12.77
N ILE A 181 -1.89 -25.99 -12.46
CA ILE A 181 -3.35 -25.81 -12.48
C ILE A 181 -3.77 -24.78 -11.42
N ILE A 182 -3.26 -24.87 -10.19
CA ILE A 182 -3.55 -23.90 -9.13
C ILE A 182 -3.11 -22.50 -9.54
N GLY A 183 -1.88 -22.36 -10.07
CA GLY A 183 -1.36 -21.08 -10.52
C GLY A 183 -2.21 -20.45 -11.63
N LEU A 184 -2.62 -21.25 -12.63
CA LEU A 184 -3.45 -20.78 -13.73
C LEU A 184 -4.85 -20.37 -13.24
N VAL A 185 -5.49 -21.18 -12.40
CA VAL A 185 -6.80 -20.84 -11.80
C VAL A 185 -6.72 -19.55 -10.98
N CYS A 186 -5.69 -19.40 -10.15
CA CYS A 186 -5.45 -18.17 -9.39
C CYS A 186 -5.31 -16.96 -10.32
N ILE A 187 -4.48 -17.04 -11.38
CA ILE A 187 -4.32 -15.93 -12.32
C ILE A 187 -5.67 -15.59 -12.96
N CYS A 188 -6.38 -16.55 -13.54
CA CYS A 188 -7.62 -16.28 -14.26
C CYS A 188 -8.70 -15.68 -13.34
N VAL A 189 -8.92 -16.25 -12.16
CA VAL A 189 -9.97 -15.79 -11.23
C VAL A 189 -9.65 -14.40 -10.69
N PHE A 190 -8.45 -14.19 -10.15
CA PHE A 190 -8.10 -12.91 -9.51
C PHE A 190 -7.87 -11.80 -10.53
N PHE A 191 -7.40 -12.12 -11.74
CA PHE A 191 -7.35 -11.14 -12.82
C PHE A 191 -8.75 -10.75 -13.30
N SER A 192 -9.70 -11.69 -13.31
CA SER A 192 -11.10 -11.38 -13.64
C SER A 192 -11.74 -10.48 -12.57
N PHE A 193 -11.46 -10.72 -11.28
CA PHE A 193 -11.88 -9.83 -10.19
C PHE A 193 -11.26 -8.44 -10.26
N LEU A 194 -10.07 -8.31 -10.84
CA LEU A 194 -9.41 -7.02 -11.01
C LEU A 194 -10.03 -6.21 -12.16
N LEU A 195 -10.50 -6.89 -13.20
CA LEU A 195 -11.14 -6.28 -14.36
C LEU A 195 -12.64 -5.97 -14.14
N SER A 196 -13.29 -6.72 -13.27
CA SER A 196 -14.71 -6.53 -12.91
C SER A 196 -14.91 -5.35 -11.97
#